data_AF-S7RZD0-F1
#
_entry.id   AF-S7RZD0-F1
#
_cell.length_a   1.000
_cell.length_b   1.000
_cell.length_c   1.000
_cell.angle_alpha   90.00
_cell.angle_beta   90.00
_cell.angle_gamma   90.00
#
_symmetry.space_group_name_H-M   'P 1'
#
loop_
_entity.id
_entity.type
_entity.pdbx_description
1 polymer ?
#
loop_
_entity_poly.entity_id
_entity_poly.type
_entity_poly.pdbx_seq_one_letter_code
_entity_poly.pdbx_strand_id
1 'polypeptide(L)'
;MSSGTSKSLSLRRGFSYLQHILIDIWIDQEGFRSVRPVFRLKGYSRATPHPGSRNAMSSSNYASDEIDPRTARADFLPSKREIFTFHHSALDSPPVLRRLTVNGDESRDYIS
;
A
#
# COMPACT_ATOMS: atom_id res chain seq x y z
N MET A 1 -14.91 -6.59 17.65
CA MET A 1 -14.25 -5.28 17.42
C MET A 1 -12.75 -5.48 17.63
N SER A 2 -11.99 -5.69 16.55
CA SER A 2 -10.54 -5.92 16.64
C SER A 2 -9.82 -4.58 16.62
N SER A 3 -9.38 -4.11 17.79
CA SER A 3 -8.53 -2.93 17.95
C SER A 3 -7.10 -3.30 17.53
N GLY A 4 -6.79 -3.13 16.25
CA GLY A 4 -5.42 -3.21 15.75
C GLY A 4 -4.59 -2.04 16.27
N THR A 5 -3.91 -2.24 17.40
CA THR A 5 -2.92 -1.31 17.93
C THR A 5 -1.78 -1.21 16.93
N SER A 6 -1.73 -0.08 16.22
CA SER A 6 -0.60 0.28 15.37
C SER A 6 0.58 0.66 16.29
N LYS A 7 1.32 -0.34 16.77
CA LYS A 7 2.59 -0.13 17.45
C LYS A 7 3.51 0.57 16.45
N SER A 8 3.97 1.76 16.80
CA SER A 8 5.08 2.44 16.15
C SER A 8 6.31 1.54 16.28
N LEU A 9 6.53 0.68 15.29
CA LEU A 9 7.74 -0.11 15.18
C LEU A 9 8.83 0.85 14.72
N SER A 10 9.80 1.08 15.60
CA SER A 10 11.07 1.71 15.23
C SER A 10 11.56 1.08 13.93
N LEU A 11 11.98 1.92 12.98
CA LEU A 11 12.55 1.50 11.69
C LEU A 11 13.72 0.53 11.96
N ARG A 12 13.43 -0.77 11.94
CA ARG A 12 14.45 -1.81 12.04
C ARG A 12 15.22 -1.81 10.72
N ARG A 13 16.55 -1.92 10.80
CA ARG A 13 17.54 -1.71 9.72
C ARG A 13 17.12 -2.31 8.36
N GLY A 14 16.42 -3.44 8.36
CA GLY A 14 15.95 -4.17 7.17
C GLY A 14 14.89 -3.47 6.30
N PHE A 15 14.21 -2.42 6.77
CA PHE A 15 13.17 -1.73 5.97
C PHE A 15 13.45 -0.26 5.69
N SER A 16 14.64 0.23 6.05
CA SER A 16 15.04 1.64 5.89
C SER A 16 14.85 2.15 4.46
N TYR A 17 14.99 1.30 3.44
CA TYR A 17 14.80 1.66 2.03
C TYR A 17 13.37 2.09 1.67
N LEU A 18 12.36 1.73 2.48
CA LEU A 18 10.96 2.09 2.25
C LEU A 18 10.57 3.45 2.86
N GLN A 19 11.41 4.02 3.72
CA GLN A 19 11.04 5.18 4.55
C GLN A 19 10.75 6.46 3.75
N HIS A 20 11.33 6.58 2.56
CA HIS A 20 11.17 7.73 1.67
C HIS A 20 10.37 7.40 0.41
N ILE A 21 9.79 6.19 0.33
CA ILE A 21 8.97 5.82 -0.81
C ILE A 21 7.64 6.57 -0.75
N LEU A 22 7.33 7.24 -1.85
CA LEU A 22 6.01 7.76 -2.17
C LEU A 22 5.39 6.88 -3.25
N ILE A 23 4.14 6.51 -3.05
CA ILE A 23 3.35 5.81 -4.06
C ILE A 23 2.31 6.80 -4.59
N ASP A 24 2.33 7.07 -5.89
CA ASP A 24 1.31 7.89 -6.54
C ASP A 24 0.38 6.98 -7.34
N ILE A 25 -0.92 7.10 -7.07
CA ILE A 25 -1.95 6.34 -7.79
C ILE A 25 -2.63 7.29 -8.77
N TRP A 26 -2.68 6.92 -10.05
CA TRP A 26 -3.32 7.72 -11.09
C TRP A 26 -4.69 7.14 -11.40
N ILE A 27 -5.73 7.87 -11.02
CA ILE A 27 -7.11 7.50 -11.34
C ILE A 27 -7.61 8.52 -12.34
N ASP A 28 -8.15 8.06 -13.46
CA ASP A 28 -8.59 8.92 -14.55
C ASP A 28 -10.03 8.60 -14.94
N GLN A 29 -10.73 9.63 -15.38
CA GLN A 29 -12.03 9.55 -16.00
C GLN A 29 -12.00 10.41 -17.27
N GLU A 30 -12.27 9.80 -18.41
CA GLU A 30 -12.33 10.44 -19.73
C GLU A 30 -11.03 11.08 -20.24
N GLY A 31 -9.87 10.87 -19.58
CA GLY A 31 -8.57 11.36 -20.06
C GLY A 31 -8.21 12.79 -19.63
N PHE A 32 -9.11 13.50 -18.93
CA PHE A 32 -8.87 14.89 -18.51
C PHE A 32 -9.30 15.19 -17.07
N ARG A 33 -9.80 14.21 -16.32
CA ARG A 33 -10.18 14.35 -14.90
C ARG A 33 -9.36 13.42 -14.02
N SER A 34 -8.04 13.42 -14.23
CA SER A 34 -7.13 12.58 -13.47
C SER A 34 -6.91 13.12 -12.05
N VAL A 35 -6.96 12.25 -11.06
CA VAL A 35 -6.54 12.53 -9.68
C VAL A 35 -5.31 11.69 -9.34
N ARG A 36 -4.43 12.27 -8.51
CA ARG A 36 -3.12 11.70 -8.16
C ARG A 36 -2.90 11.68 -6.64
N PRO A 37 -3.69 10.91 -5.86
CA PRO A 37 -3.42 10.76 -4.44
C PRO A 37 -2.04 10.13 -4.18
N VAL A 38 -1.36 10.67 -3.18
CA VAL A 38 -0.01 10.26 -2.78
C VAL A 38 -0.04 9.53 -1.45
N PHE A 39 0.59 8.36 -1.39
CA PHE A 39 0.63 7.51 -0.20
C PHE A 39 2.05 7.47 0.37
N ARG A 40 2.14 7.49 1.70
CA ARG A 40 3.38 7.40 2.47
C ARG A 40 3.37 6.17 3.34
N LEU A 41 4.55 5.61 3.56
CA LEU A 41 4.73 4.51 4.49
C LEU A 41 4.20 4.91 5.88
N LYS A 42 3.30 4.10 6.42
CA LYS A 42 2.80 4.24 7.80
C LYS A 42 3.45 3.26 8.75
N GLY A 43 3.77 2.05 8.28
CA GLY A 43 4.38 1.02 9.09
C GLY A 43 4.43 -0.34 8.39
N TYR A 44 4.68 -1.37 9.18
CA TYR A 44 4.80 -2.75 8.72
C TYR A 44 3.87 -3.64 9.54
N SER A 45 3.22 -4.58 8.86
CA SER A 45 2.41 -5.63 9.47
C SER A 45 2.98 -7.01 9.15
N ARG A 46 2.77 -7.97 10.05
CA ARG A 46 3.08 -9.37 9.77
C ARG A 46 2.10 -9.88 8.72
N ALA A 47 2.58 -10.51 7.65
CA ALA A 47 1.66 -11.23 6.77
C ALA A 47 1.00 -12.35 7.56
N THR A 48 -0.32 -12.32 7.65
CA THR A 48 -1.09 -13.45 8.17
C THR A 48 -0.93 -14.61 7.19
N PRO A 49 -0.56 -15.83 7.65
CA PRO A 49 -0.54 -17.00 6.78
C PRO A 49 -1.89 -17.14 6.08
N HIS A 50 -1.87 -17.30 4.76
CA HIS A 50 -3.08 -17.54 3.98
C HIS A 50 -3.76 -18.82 4.50
N PRO A 51 -5.08 -18.84 4.74
CA PRO A 51 -5.80 -20.06 5.09
C PRO A 51 -5.75 -21.01 3.88
N GLY A 52 -4.80 -21.94 3.89
CA GLY A 52 -4.49 -22.84 2.77
C GLY A 52 -2.99 -23.10 2.55
N SER A 53 -2.10 -22.31 3.16
CA SER A 53 -0.67 -22.60 3.14
C SER A 53 -0.33 -23.79 4.05
N ARG A 54 -0.01 -24.94 3.46
CA ARG A 54 0.43 -26.18 4.14
C ARG A 54 1.69 -26.01 5.02
N ASN A 55 2.34 -24.84 4.96
CA ASN A 55 3.55 -24.52 5.74
C ASN A 55 3.31 -23.55 6.90
N ALA A 56 2.04 -23.26 7.25
CA ALA A 56 1.68 -22.34 8.34
C ALA A 56 1.94 -22.87 9.77
N MET A 57 2.67 -23.98 9.92
CA MET A 57 2.90 -24.67 11.19
C MET A 57 4.40 -24.89 11.44
N SER A 58 5.17 -23.80 11.56
CA SER A 58 6.53 -23.89 12.15
C SER A 58 7.11 -22.59 12.71
N SER A 59 6.45 -21.45 12.62
CA SER A 59 7.02 -20.17 13.07
C SER A 59 6.50 -19.70 14.44
N SER A 60 6.03 -20.61 15.31
CA SER A 60 5.45 -20.24 16.62
C SER A 60 6.38 -20.39 17.83
N ASN A 61 7.68 -20.68 17.66
CA ASN A 61 8.57 -20.94 18.81
C ASN A 61 9.75 -19.99 18.99
N TYR A 62 9.83 -18.89 18.23
CA TYR A 62 10.78 -17.81 18.54
C TYR A 62 10.04 -16.49 18.67
N ALA A 63 9.87 -16.08 19.93
CA ALA A 63 9.43 -14.76 20.35
C ALA A 63 10.48 -13.67 20.00
N SER A 64 10.95 -13.64 18.75
CA SER A 64 11.58 -12.45 18.23
C SER A 64 10.47 -11.48 17.81
N ASP A 65 10.47 -10.30 18.42
CA ASP A 65 9.63 -9.15 18.05
C ASP A 65 10.09 -8.53 16.71
N GLU A 66 10.84 -9.30 15.92
CA GLU A 66 11.40 -8.90 14.64
C GLU A 66 10.49 -9.43 13.53
N ILE A 67 10.04 -8.51 12.66
CA ILE A 67 9.27 -8.86 11.49
C ILE A 67 10.26 -9.23 10.39
N ASP A 68 10.20 -10.48 9.91
CA ASP A 68 11.02 -10.93 8.78
C ASP A 68 10.68 -10.10 7.52
N PRO A 69 11.65 -9.37 6.94
CA PRO A 69 11.43 -8.56 5.74
C PRO A 69 10.88 -9.30 4.54
N ARG A 70 11.07 -10.63 4.46
CA ARG A 70 10.58 -11.46 3.35
C ARG A 70 9.10 -11.76 3.45
N THR A 71 8.53 -11.68 4.65
CA THR A 71 7.13 -11.99 4.94
C THR A 71 6.37 -10.79 5.49
N ALA A 72 7.03 -9.65 5.66
CA ALA A 72 6.40 -8.42 6.07
C ALA A 72 5.52 -7.84 4.98
N ARG A 73 4.44 -7.20 5.40
CA ARG A 73 3.64 -6.29 4.57
C ARG A 73 3.98 -4.86 4.95
N ALA A 74 4.25 -4.00 3.97
CA ALA A 74 4.39 -2.57 4.18
C ALA A 74 3.04 -1.88 3.94
N ASP A 75 2.60 -1.10 4.91
CA ASP A 75 1.31 -0.41 4.86
C ASP A 75 1.53 1.07 4.52
N PHE A 76 0.98 1.49 3.38
CA PHE A 76 1.02 2.87 2.90
C PHE A 76 -0.37 3.51 3.06
N LEU A 77 -0.40 4.72 3.61
CA LEU A 77 -1.65 5.47 3.82
C LEU A 77 -1.62 6.79 3.02
N PRO A 78 -2.81 7.33 2.64
CA PRO A 78 -2.89 8.63 1.99
C PRO A 78 -2.19 9.70 2.84
N SER A 79 -1.35 10.52 2.18
CA SER A 79 -0.65 11.64 2.82
C SER A 79 -1.62 12.70 3.34
N LYS A 80 -2.80 12.78 2.72
CA LYS A 80 -3.91 13.67 3.08
C LYS A 80 -5.22 12.91 2.90
N ARG A 81 -6.20 13.20 3.76
CA ARG A 81 -7.57 12.73 3.54
C ARG A 81 -8.19 13.56 2.43
N GLU A 82 -8.45 12.92 1.30
CA GLU A 82 -8.98 13.57 0.10
C GLU A 82 -10.24 12.85 -0.36
N ILE A 83 -11.16 13.62 -0.95
CA ILE A 83 -12.39 13.11 -1.57
C ILE A 83 -12.33 13.57 -3.01
N PHE A 84 -12.52 12.64 -3.93
CA PHE A 84 -12.57 12.91 -5.36
C PHE A 84 -13.98 12.67 -5.86
N THR A 85 -14.53 13.65 -6.56
CA THR A 85 -15.84 13.57 -7.20
C THR A 85 -15.65 13.33 -8.68
N PHE A 86 -16.14 12.19 -9.14
CA PHE A 86 -16.15 11.82 -10.55
C PHE A 86 -17.54 12.09 -11.12
N HIS A 87 -17.59 12.41 -12.41
CA HIS A 87 -18.86 12.63 -13.09
C HIS A 87 -19.58 11.29 -13.27
N HIS A 88 -20.90 11.34 -13.31
CA HIS A 88 -21.71 10.14 -13.49
C HIS A 88 -22.87 10.46 -14.44
N SER A 89 -22.61 10.35 -15.73
CA SER A 89 -23.61 10.35 -16.80
C SER A 89 -23.74 8.95 -17.42
N ALA A 90 -24.85 8.70 -18.11
CA ALA A 90 -25.11 7.41 -18.77
C ALA A 90 -24.10 7.05 -19.87
N LEU A 91 -23.32 8.03 -20.37
CA LEU A 91 -22.32 7.83 -21.42
C LEU A 91 -20.88 7.97 -20.91
N ASP A 92 -20.69 8.25 -19.62
CA ASP A 92 -19.35 8.43 -19.06
C ASP A 92 -18.73 7.08 -18.69
N SER A 93 -17.43 6.95 -18.96
CA SER A 93 -16.66 5.83 -18.43
C SER A 93 -16.52 5.93 -16.91
N PRO A 94 -16.50 4.81 -16.17
CA PRO A 94 -16.19 4.83 -14.75
C PRO A 94 -14.74 5.30 -14.53
N PRO A 95 -14.39 5.81 -13.34
CA PRO A 95 -13.01 6.10 -12.98
C PRO A 95 -12.17 4.84 -13.06
N VAL A 96 -11.04 4.91 -13.78
CA VAL A 96 -10.13 3.79 -13.99
C VAL A 96 -8.81 4.09 -13.30
N LEU A 97 -8.33 3.12 -12.52
CA LEU A 97 -6.95 3.11 -12.06
C LEU A 97 -6.04 2.86 -13.27
N ARG A 98 -5.29 3.88 -13.67
CA ARG A 98 -4.47 3.83 -14.89
C ARG A 98 -3.02 3.49 -14.63
N ARG A 99 -2.43 4.09 -13.60
CA ARG A 99 -1.00 3.95 -13.30
C ARG A 99 -0.73 3.92 -11.82
N LEU A 100 0.36 3.25 -11.47
CA LEU A 100 1.00 3.36 -10.18
C LEU A 100 2.45 3.76 -10.43
N THR A 101 2.84 4.92 -9.92
CA THR A 101 4.22 5.42 -10.00
C THR A 101 4.85 5.48 -8.62
N VAL A 102 6.17 5.42 -8.57
CA VAL A 102 6.94 5.46 -7.32
C VAL A 102 7.84 6.69 -7.33
N ASN A 103 7.79 7.48 -6.27
CA ASN A 103 8.59 8.70 -6.11
C ASN A 103 8.42 9.71 -7.27
N GLY A 104 7.22 9.78 -7.88
CA GLY A 104 6.98 10.60 -9.06
C GLY A 104 7.71 10.14 -10.33
N ASP A 105 8.36 8.98 -10.33
CA ASP A 105 8.98 8.41 -11.52
C ASP A 105 7.90 7.84 -12.46
N GLU A 106 7.63 8.57 -13.54
CA GLU A 106 6.63 8.20 -14.56
C GLU A 106 7.21 7.29 -15.66
N SER A 107 8.50 6.92 -15.58
CA SER A 107 9.14 6.02 -16.57
C SER A 107 8.71 4.56 -16.41
N ARG A 108 8.11 4.21 -15.27
CA ARG A 108 7.62 2.88 -14.96
C ARG A 108 6.18 2.95 -14.48
N ASP A 109 5.36 2.04 -14.99
CA ASP A 109 4.03 1.77 -14.48
C ASP A 109 4.03 0.37 -13.83
N TYR A 110 3.54 0.30 -12.60
CA TYR A 110 3.53 -0.92 -11.80
C TYR A 110 2.15 -1.60 -11.78
N ILE A 111 1.26 -1.22 -12.71
CA ILE A 111 -0.02 -1.87 -12.95
C ILE A 111 0.09 -2.76 -14.20
N SER A 112 -0.35 -4.01 -14.08
CA SER A 112 -0.36 -5.04 -15.13
C SER A 112 -1.76 -5.29 -15.66
#